data_AF-A0A2Z2DWV0-F1
#
_entry.id   AF-A0A2Z2DWV0-F1
#
_cell.length_a   1.000
_cell.length_b   1.000
_cell.length_c   1.000
_cell.angle_alpha   90.00
_cell.angle_beta   90.00
_cell.angle_gamma   90.00
#
_symmetry.space_group_name_H-M   'P 1'
#
loop_
_entity.id
_entity.type
_entity.pdbx_description
1 polymer ?
#
loop_
_entity_poly.entity_id
_entity_poly.type
_entity_poly.pdbx_seq_one_letter_code
_entity_poly.pdbx_strand_id
1 'polypeptide(L)'
;MEISALIKQLTEAVVPYMDKVTAVQSAIQAMDSGRSPGISNGFGLFAEGGGRRNAMSICNGTEKDVHLIRWYLEHGHNKVPPIAYLESKREDQCLWHNAGSWACTGSSGVVSYMLDYHTTLHIMWECPYDFNLYDNFIGLLLTSEKQLKNPDKHLF
;
A
#
# COMPACT_ATOMS: atom_id res chain seq x y z
N MET A 1 -7.82 4.60 -31.26
CA MET A 1 -8.71 5.02 -30.15
C MET A 1 -8.72 3.86 -29.15
N GLU A 2 -8.93 4.11 -27.85
CA GLU A 2 -9.60 3.17 -26.92
C GLU A 2 -8.91 2.68 -25.64
N ILE A 3 -7.60 2.38 -25.51
CA ILE A 3 -7.12 1.94 -24.17
C ILE A 3 -7.10 3.12 -23.17
N SER A 4 -6.53 4.26 -23.57
CA SER A 4 -6.47 5.43 -22.69
C SER A 4 -7.85 6.02 -22.41
N ALA A 5 -8.80 5.90 -23.34
CA ALA A 5 -10.17 6.36 -23.15
C ALA A 5 -10.95 5.40 -22.24
N LEU A 6 -10.76 4.08 -22.41
CA LEU A 6 -11.38 3.06 -21.57
C LEU A 6 -10.84 3.10 -20.14
N ILE A 7 -9.51 3.25 -19.96
CA ILE A 7 -8.91 3.45 -18.63
C ILE A 7 -9.50 4.70 -17.98
N LYS A 8 -9.56 5.82 -18.73
CA LYS A 8 -10.12 7.07 -18.22
C LYS A 8 -11.58 6.92 -17.80
N GLN A 9 -12.38 6.25 -18.63
CA GLN A 9 -13.80 5.98 -18.35
C GLN A 9 -14.00 5.01 -17.16
N LEU A 10 -13.13 4.01 -17.01
CA LEU A 10 -13.11 3.12 -15.84
C LEU A 10 -12.70 3.87 -14.57
N THR A 11 -11.74 4.80 -14.64
CA THR A 11 -11.32 5.61 -13.49
C THR A 11 -12.29 6.73 -13.13
N GLU A 12 -13.00 7.32 -14.10
CA GLU A 12 -14.01 8.37 -13.85
C GLU A 12 -15.24 7.83 -13.08
N ALA A 13 -15.47 6.51 -13.11
CA ALA A 13 -16.53 5.86 -12.35
C ALA A 13 -16.11 5.46 -10.93
N VAL A 14 -14.81 5.41 -10.62
CA VAL A 14 -14.31 4.98 -9.30
C VAL A 14 -14.17 6.19 -8.39
N VAL A 15 -14.79 6.12 -7.21
CA VAL A 15 -14.80 7.22 -6.24
C VAL A 15 -13.90 6.88 -5.05
N PRO A 16 -12.94 7.74 -4.70
CA PRO A 16 -12.06 7.49 -3.57
C PRO A 16 -12.76 7.70 -2.22
N TYR A 17 -12.33 6.93 -1.22
CA TYR A 17 -12.65 7.21 0.17
C TYR A 17 -11.88 8.46 0.63
N MET A 18 -12.57 9.61 0.69
CA MET A 18 -11.95 10.91 0.98
C MET A 18 -11.30 10.98 2.35
N ASP A 19 -11.83 10.26 3.34
CA ASP A 19 -11.22 10.08 4.66
C ASP A 19 -9.87 9.35 4.57
N LYS A 20 -9.77 8.32 3.71
CA LYS A 20 -8.51 7.60 3.43
C LYS A 20 -7.49 8.48 2.72
N VAL A 21 -7.92 9.22 1.70
CA VAL A 21 -7.06 10.20 1.01
C VAL A 21 -6.49 11.20 2.02
N THR A 22 -7.36 11.75 2.88
CA THR A 22 -6.96 12.71 3.91
C THR A 22 -6.01 12.08 4.94
N ALA A 23 -6.27 10.84 5.35
CA ALA A 23 -5.43 10.12 6.31
C ALA A 23 -4.02 9.86 5.76
N VAL A 24 -3.90 9.42 4.50
CA VAL A 24 -2.60 9.22 3.84
C VAL A 24 -1.86 10.55 3.67
N GLN A 25 -2.53 11.60 3.20
CA GLN A 25 -1.91 12.92 3.04
C GLN A 25 -1.42 13.48 4.38
N SER A 26 -2.25 13.40 5.42
CA SER A 26 -1.90 13.84 6.78
C SER A 26 -0.72 13.05 7.35
N ALA A 27 -0.69 11.73 7.14
CA ALA A 27 0.39 10.87 7.60
C ALA A 27 1.72 11.20 6.88
N ILE A 28 1.68 11.47 5.57
CA ILE A 28 2.86 11.90 4.80
C ILE A 28 3.38 13.25 5.34
N GLN A 29 2.49 14.23 5.52
CA GLN A 29 2.87 15.54 6.06
C GLN A 29 3.46 15.45 7.49
N ALA A 30 2.89 14.61 8.34
CA ALA A 30 3.42 14.36 9.68
C ALA A 30 4.84 13.76 9.64
N MET A 31 5.08 12.78 8.75
CA MET A 31 6.42 12.21 8.57
C MET A 31 7.41 13.19 7.95
N ASP A 32 6.97 14.10 7.08
CA ASP A 32 7.83 15.13 6.48
C ASP A 32 8.22 16.23 7.48
N SER A 33 7.26 16.68 8.29
CA SER A 33 7.52 17.67 9.34
C SER A 33 8.41 17.13 10.47
N GLY A 34 8.27 15.84 10.80
CA GLY A 34 9.11 15.14 11.79
C GLY A 34 10.59 15.00 11.40
N ARG A 35 10.96 15.29 10.15
CA ARG A 35 12.36 15.30 9.68
C ARG A 35 13.15 16.56 10.09
N SER A 36 12.49 17.59 10.61
CA SER A 36 13.18 18.79 11.07
C SER A 36 13.89 18.54 12.40
N PRO A 37 15.19 18.84 12.54
CA PRO A 37 15.94 18.66 13.78
C PRO A 37 15.52 19.72 14.80
N GLY A 38 14.43 19.46 15.51
CA GLY A 38 13.95 20.26 16.64
C GLY A 38 14.31 19.62 17.98
N ILE A 39 14.49 20.45 19.02
CA ILE A 39 14.85 20.04 20.39
C ILE A 39 13.84 19.02 20.98
N SER A 40 12.60 18.99 20.48
CA SER A 40 11.55 18.03 20.88
C SER A 40 11.72 16.62 20.28
N ASN A 41 12.47 16.48 19.19
CA ASN A 41 12.81 15.21 18.55
C ASN A 41 14.29 14.95 18.82
N GLY A 42 14.65 14.57 20.05
CA GLY A 42 16.06 14.37 20.47
C GLY A 42 16.90 13.69 19.39
N PHE A 43 17.65 14.48 18.62
CA PHE A 43 18.42 14.07 17.45
C PHE A 43 17.72 13.10 16.48
N GLY A 44 16.40 13.18 16.30
CA GLY A 44 15.64 12.27 15.43
C GLY A 44 15.54 10.82 15.96
N LEU A 45 15.95 10.52 17.20
CA LEU A 45 15.86 9.19 17.81
C LEU A 45 14.43 8.65 17.92
N PHE A 46 13.46 9.56 18.02
CA PHE A 46 12.04 9.21 18.14
C PHE A 46 11.25 9.47 16.85
N ALA A 47 11.92 9.85 15.75
CA ALA A 47 11.23 10.05 14.49
C ALA A 47 10.74 8.70 13.95
N GLU A 48 9.48 8.64 13.54
CA GLU A 48 8.81 7.43 13.03
C GLU A 48 9.42 6.89 11.71
N GLY A 49 10.35 7.65 11.13
CA GLY A 49 11.02 7.33 9.88
C GLY A 49 10.27 7.86 8.68
N GLY A 50 10.15 7.04 7.65
CA GLY A 50 9.58 7.44 6.37
C GLY A 50 10.61 7.95 5.37
N GLY A 51 11.86 7.49 5.44
CA GLY A 51 12.86 7.71 4.37
C GLY A 51 12.45 7.04 3.06
N ARG A 52 11.90 5.83 3.17
CA ARG A 52 11.28 5.05 2.10
C ARG A 52 9.82 4.85 2.43
N ARG A 53 8.95 5.09 1.44
CA ARG A 53 7.49 5.08 1.60
C ARG A 53 6.87 4.51 0.34
N ASN A 54 5.76 3.81 0.52
CA ASN A 54 4.88 3.38 -0.55
C ASN A 54 3.47 3.85 -0.22
N ALA A 55 2.94 4.77 -1.01
CA ALA A 55 1.52 5.15 -0.97
C ALA A 55 0.85 4.47 -2.17
N MET A 56 -0.13 3.61 -1.90
CA MET A 56 -0.83 2.85 -2.94
C MET A 56 -2.30 3.23 -2.99
N SER A 57 -2.73 3.51 -4.21
CA SER A 57 -4.13 3.63 -4.58
C SER A 57 -4.61 2.27 -5.12
N ILE A 58 -5.64 1.71 -4.50
CA ILE A 58 -6.23 0.42 -4.91
C ILE A 58 -7.65 0.69 -5.39
N CYS A 59 -7.82 0.67 -6.70
CA CYS A 59 -9.10 0.97 -7.35
C CYS A 59 -9.89 -0.31 -7.64
N ASN A 60 -11.03 -0.48 -6.98
CA ASN A 60 -11.99 -1.53 -7.34
C ASN A 60 -12.89 -1.05 -8.48
N GLY A 61 -12.44 -1.28 -9.71
CA GLY A 61 -13.22 -0.99 -10.92
C GLY A 61 -14.38 -1.95 -11.19
N THR A 62 -14.61 -2.97 -10.35
CA THR A 62 -15.64 -3.98 -10.56
C THR A 62 -17.01 -3.55 -10.02
N GLU A 63 -18.06 -4.31 -10.36
CA GLU A 63 -19.42 -4.15 -9.82
C GLU A 63 -19.63 -4.93 -8.51
N LYS A 64 -18.56 -5.48 -7.93
CA LYS A 64 -18.59 -6.34 -6.75
C LYS A 64 -17.67 -5.77 -5.68
N ASP A 65 -18.03 -6.01 -4.43
CA ASP A 65 -17.16 -5.66 -3.31
C ASP A 65 -15.99 -6.65 -3.25
N VAL A 66 -14.84 -6.18 -2.79
CA VAL A 66 -13.65 -7.02 -2.57
C VAL A 66 -13.28 -6.99 -1.10
N HIS A 67 -12.92 -8.16 -0.57
CA HIS A 67 -12.67 -8.34 0.84
C HIS A 67 -11.17 -8.45 1.08
N LEU A 68 -10.63 -7.61 1.95
CA LEU A 68 -9.25 -7.77 2.40
C LEU A 68 -9.13 -9.08 3.18
N ILE A 69 -8.20 -9.94 2.75
CA ILE A 69 -7.83 -11.13 3.50
C ILE A 69 -6.87 -10.73 4.61
N ARG A 70 -5.72 -10.16 4.23
CA ARG A 70 -4.65 -9.71 5.12
C ARG A 70 -3.58 -8.94 4.33
N TRP A 71 -2.67 -8.28 5.04
CA TRP A 71 -1.38 -7.87 4.50
C TRP A 71 -0.21 -8.48 5.31
N TYR A 72 0.88 -8.74 4.62
CA TYR A 72 2.18 -9.15 5.16
C TYR A 72 3.20 -8.06 4.86
N LEU A 73 4.11 -7.80 5.80
CA LEU A 73 5.24 -6.88 5.62
C LEU A 73 6.52 -7.68 5.78
N GLU A 74 7.32 -7.73 4.72
CA GLU A 74 8.70 -8.22 4.83
C GLU A 74 9.56 -7.16 5.51
N HIS A 75 9.39 -5.90 5.09
CA HIS A 75 10.07 -4.75 5.68
C HIS A 75 9.13 -3.57 5.90
N GLY A 76 9.32 -2.88 7.02
CA GLY A 76 8.66 -1.62 7.35
C GLY A 76 7.42 -1.75 8.22
N HIS A 77 6.61 -0.71 8.19
CA HIS A 77 5.37 -0.57 8.97
C HIS A 77 4.23 -0.06 8.08
N ASN A 78 3.01 -0.34 8.54
CA ASN A 78 1.79 0.16 7.95
C ASN A 78 1.29 1.35 8.78
N LYS A 79 1.23 2.53 8.17
CA LYS A 79 0.77 3.77 8.83
C LYS A 79 -0.71 4.01 8.60
N VAL A 80 -1.19 3.71 7.40
CA VAL A 80 -2.61 3.81 7.02
C VAL A 80 -3.02 2.48 6.41
N PRO A 81 -3.71 1.61 7.17
CA PRO A 81 -3.98 0.25 6.73
C PRO A 81 -5.03 0.19 5.63
N PRO A 82 -5.02 -0.84 4.77
CA PRO A 82 -6.08 -1.05 3.81
C PRO A 82 -7.44 -1.27 4.50
N ILE A 83 -8.52 -0.85 3.86
CA ILE A 83 -9.88 -1.08 4.33
C ILE A 83 -10.23 -2.57 4.22
N ALA A 84 -10.97 -3.08 5.22
CA ALA A 84 -11.38 -4.48 5.26
C ALA A 84 -12.34 -4.89 4.12
N TYR A 85 -13.23 -3.97 3.72
CA TYR A 85 -14.24 -4.15 2.68
C TYR A 85 -14.16 -2.98 1.70
N LEU A 86 -13.62 -3.22 0.51
CA LEU A 86 -13.53 -2.20 -0.54
C LEU A 86 -14.74 -2.37 -1.47
N GLU A 87 -15.70 -1.45 -1.36
CA GLU A 87 -16.95 -1.52 -2.12
C GLU A 87 -16.71 -1.44 -3.64
N SER A 88 -17.69 -1.90 -4.41
CA SER A 88 -17.72 -1.71 -5.86
C SER A 88 -17.54 -0.24 -6.25
N LYS A 89 -16.76 0.01 -7.32
CA LYS A 89 -16.45 1.36 -7.83
C LYS A 89 -15.88 2.32 -6.77
N ARG A 90 -15.12 1.79 -5.81
CA ARG A 90 -14.40 2.59 -4.81
C ARG A 90 -12.89 2.46 -4.94
N GLU A 91 -12.20 3.46 -4.42
CA GLU A 91 -10.75 3.47 -4.31
C GLU A 91 -10.32 3.60 -2.85
N ASP A 92 -9.44 2.69 -2.43
CA ASP A 92 -8.76 2.74 -1.15
C ASP A 92 -7.37 3.39 -1.29
N GLN A 93 -6.89 3.98 -0.20
CA GLN A 93 -5.58 4.62 -0.09
C GLN A 93 -4.88 4.08 1.15
N CYS A 94 -3.68 3.54 0.94
CA CYS A 94 -2.90 2.91 1.98
C CYS A 94 -1.45 3.41 1.95
N LEU A 95 -0.80 3.37 3.12
CA LEU A 95 0.53 3.93 3.30
C LEU A 95 1.39 3.01 4.14
N TRP A 96 2.48 2.56 3.53
CA TRP A 96 3.55 1.82 4.18
C TRP A 96 4.85 2.62 4.14
N HIS A 97 5.71 2.40 5.12
CA HIS A 97 7.00 3.08 5.21
C HIS A 97 8.05 2.22 5.88
N ASN A 98 9.31 2.62 5.77
CA ASN A 98 10.42 1.88 6.38
C ASN A 98 10.35 1.84 7.91
N ALA A 99 11.11 0.90 8.50
CA ALA A 99 11.10 0.62 9.92
C ALA A 99 11.87 1.71 10.72
N GLY A 100 11.26 2.88 10.92
CA GLY A 100 11.86 3.94 11.73
C GLY A 100 12.91 4.78 11.01
N SER A 101 13.38 5.82 11.70
CA SER A 101 14.28 6.85 11.15
C SER A 101 15.75 6.43 11.05
N TRP A 102 16.17 5.43 11.82
CA TRP A 102 17.56 4.97 11.87
C TRP A 102 17.78 3.59 11.24
N ALA A 103 16.72 2.91 10.79
CA ALA A 103 16.89 1.65 10.09
C ALA A 103 17.12 1.90 8.60
N CYS A 104 18.19 1.29 8.08
CA CYS A 104 18.48 1.22 6.66
C CYS A 104 17.60 0.16 5.97
N THR A 105 16.29 0.27 6.13
CA THR A 105 15.30 -0.67 5.59
C THR A 105 14.42 0.00 4.53
N GLY A 106 13.90 -0.82 3.62
CA GLY A 106 12.90 -0.43 2.65
C GLY A 106 11.49 -0.48 3.21
N SER A 107 10.50 -0.43 2.32
CA SER A 107 9.10 -0.73 2.60
C SER A 107 8.61 -1.77 1.60
N SER A 108 8.26 -2.95 2.08
CA SER A 108 7.87 -4.06 1.22
C SER A 108 6.93 -5.06 1.87
N GLY A 109 6.14 -5.72 1.03
CA GLY A 109 5.14 -6.66 1.49
C GLY A 109 4.17 -7.09 0.41
N VAL A 110 3.12 -7.77 0.85
CA VAL A 110 2.01 -8.24 0.02
C VAL A 110 0.69 -7.92 0.71
N VAL A 111 -0.26 -7.36 -0.03
CA VAL A 111 -1.66 -7.22 0.40
C VAL A 111 -2.53 -8.12 -0.45
N SER A 112 -3.45 -8.85 0.17
CA SER A 112 -4.28 -9.85 -0.51
C SER A 112 -5.77 -9.55 -0.33
N TYR A 113 -6.51 -9.57 -1.44
CA TYR A 113 -7.95 -9.37 -1.49
C TYR A 113 -8.65 -10.60 -2.08
N MET A 114 -9.72 -11.05 -1.45
CA MET A 114 -10.67 -11.97 -2.03
C MET A 114 -11.58 -11.20 -2.99
N LEU A 115 -11.57 -11.65 -4.24
CA LEU A 115 -12.49 -11.23 -5.30
C LEU A 115 -13.68 -12.22 -5.37
N ASP A 116 -14.68 -11.89 -6.18
CA ASP A 116 -15.78 -12.80 -6.50
C ASP A 116 -15.27 -14.10 -7.18
N TYR A 117 -16.08 -15.15 -7.16
CA TYR A 117 -15.73 -16.48 -7.71
C TYR A 117 -14.46 -17.08 -7.12
N HIS A 118 -14.24 -16.89 -5.82
CA HIS A 118 -13.19 -17.60 -5.09
C HIS A 118 -11.78 -17.36 -5.65
N THR A 119 -11.55 -16.16 -6.17
CA THR A 119 -10.26 -15.72 -6.72
C THR A 119 -9.61 -14.76 -5.74
N THR A 120 -8.31 -14.91 -5.49
CA THR A 120 -7.55 -13.98 -4.65
C THR A 120 -6.61 -13.15 -5.50
N LEU A 121 -6.66 -11.84 -5.33
CA LEU A 121 -5.67 -10.89 -5.85
C LEU A 121 -4.61 -10.64 -4.79
N HIS A 122 -3.36 -10.86 -5.14
CA HIS A 122 -2.20 -10.48 -4.35
C HIS A 122 -1.47 -9.33 -5.03
N ILE A 123 -1.24 -8.26 -4.28
CA ILE A 123 -0.49 -7.08 -4.72
C ILE A 123 0.78 -7.02 -3.88
N MET A 124 1.92 -7.26 -4.53
CA MET A 124 3.25 -7.17 -3.93
C MET A 124 3.88 -5.82 -4.25
N TRP A 125 4.60 -5.25 -3.29
CA TRP A 125 5.45 -4.10 -3.53
C TRP A 125 6.81 -4.26 -2.84
N GLU A 126 7.84 -3.71 -3.47
CA GLU A 126 9.17 -3.56 -2.91
C GLU A 126 9.64 -2.12 -3.17
N CYS A 127 9.99 -1.40 -2.10
CA CYS A 127 10.65 -0.11 -2.16
C CYS A 127 11.94 -0.19 -1.35
N PRO A 128 13.09 -0.48 -1.98
CA PRO A 128 14.30 -0.80 -1.26
C PRO A 128 14.89 0.44 -0.55
N TYR A 129 15.76 0.19 0.41
CA TYR A 129 16.55 1.26 1.02
C TYR A 129 17.61 1.82 0.06
N ASP A 130 18.37 0.94 -0.59
CA ASP A 130 19.51 1.30 -1.42
C ASP A 130 19.21 1.12 -2.91
N PHE A 131 19.05 2.25 -3.60
CA PHE A 131 18.78 2.30 -5.04
C PHE A 131 20.02 2.13 -5.92
N ASN A 132 21.22 2.01 -5.34
CA ASN A 132 22.41 1.69 -6.13
C ASN A 132 22.46 0.20 -6.52
N LEU A 133 21.77 -0.66 -5.76
CA LEU A 133 21.78 -2.11 -5.93
C LEU A 133 20.41 -2.69 -6.29
N TYR A 134 19.32 -2.01 -5.92
CA TYR A 134 17.96 -2.51 -6.05
C TYR A 134 17.02 -1.45 -6.64
N ASP A 135 15.97 -1.91 -7.32
CA ASP A 135 14.91 -1.06 -7.88
C ASP A 135 13.57 -1.25 -7.17
N ASN A 136 12.63 -0.35 -7.43
CA ASN A 136 11.25 -0.56 -7.00
C ASN A 136 10.60 -1.68 -7.84
N PHE A 137 9.84 -2.55 -7.18
CA PHE A 137 9.02 -3.57 -7.86
C PHE A 137 7.57 -3.48 -7.42
N ILE A 138 6.67 -3.80 -8.36
CA ILE A 138 5.26 -4.05 -8.10
C ILE A 138 4.85 -5.33 -8.82
N GLY A 139 4.18 -6.22 -8.08
CA GLY A 139 3.74 -7.51 -8.58
C GLY A 139 2.24 -7.68 -8.39
N LEU A 140 1.57 -8.25 -9.39
CA LEU A 140 0.16 -8.63 -9.31
C LEU A 140 0.04 -10.12 -9.61
N LEU A 141 -0.63 -10.86 -8.73
CA LEU A 141 -0.86 -12.29 -8.89
C LEU A 141 -2.32 -12.61 -8.57
N LEU A 142 -2.97 -13.37 -9.45
CA LEU A 142 -4.29 -13.95 -9.21
C LEU A 142 -4.15 -15.44 -8.89
N THR A 143 -4.76 -15.88 -7.80
CA THR A 143 -4.82 -17.30 -7.42
C THR A 143 -6.27 -17.74 -7.24
N SER A 144 -6.52 -19.05 -7.31
CA SER A 144 -7.85 -19.63 -7.04
C SER A 144 -7.93 -20.19 -5.61
N GLU A 145 -9.13 -20.36 -5.07
CA GLU A 145 -9.40 -20.72 -3.67
C GLU A 145 -8.62 -21.93 -3.13
N LYS A 146 -8.33 -22.89 -4.01
CA LYS A 146 -7.54 -24.09 -3.66
C LYS A 146 -6.13 -23.75 -3.15
N GLN A 147 -5.70 -22.50 -3.32
CA GLN A 147 -4.37 -22.01 -2.98
C GLN A 147 -4.42 -20.79 -2.05
N LEU A 148 -5.48 -20.60 -1.26
CA LEU A 148 -5.54 -19.50 -0.27
C LEU A 148 -4.42 -19.63 0.77
N LYS A 149 -3.27 -19.07 0.42
CA LYS A 149 -2.17 -18.80 1.33
C LYS A 149 -2.41 -17.39 1.80
N ASN A 150 -2.69 -17.24 3.10
CA ASN A 150 -2.56 -15.94 3.74
C ASN A 150 -1.20 -15.34 3.31
N PRO A 151 -1.13 -14.04 2.99
CA PRO A 151 0.14 -13.45 2.62
C PRO A 151 1.15 -13.69 3.74
N ASP A 152 2.29 -14.22 3.36
CA ASP A 152 3.41 -14.60 4.22
C ASP A 152 4.73 -14.46 3.44
N LYS A 153 5.84 -14.77 4.11
CA LYS A 153 7.20 -14.72 3.54
C LYS A 153 7.45 -15.67 2.37
N HIS A 154 6.56 -16.62 2.10
CA HIS A 154 6.71 -17.58 1.01
C HIS A 154 5.93 -17.14 -0.23
N LEU A 155 4.92 -16.30 -0.04
CA LEU A 155 4.21 -15.63 -1.12
C LEU A 155 4.95 -14.39 -1.62
N PHE A 156 5.62 -13.66 -0.73
CA PHE A 156 6.55 -12.58 -1.07
C PHE A 156 7.81 -13.14 -1.74
#